data_AF-A0A7W0NUX9-F1
#
_entry.id   AF-A0A7W0NUX9-F1
#
_cell.length_a   1.000
_cell.length_b   1.000
_cell.length_c   1.000
_cell.angle_alpha   90.00
_cell.angle_beta   90.00
_cell.angle_gamma   90.00
#
_symmetry.space_group_name_H-M   'P 1'
#
loop_
_entity.id
_entity.type
_entity.pdbx_description
1 polymer ?
#
loop_
_entity_poly.entity_id
_entity_poly.type
_entity_poly.pdbx_seq_one_letter_code
_entity_poly.pdbx_strand_id
1 'polypeptide(L)'
;MSDTLTNANVTATLRVDGERPKTNLDLSTPYRILLQERALLLLAGKAVKRLVNLSKRWIVGAQGAIARAYYSLPALSAYNLRRNVVRFKEQCIVVDTFPGSETFTQDWYLKIRGAEVIRRTTPTGLHTLDVQRFWKHVPQHNQGEVFHIPEVFLASVNRARIYSKDFLVLSADRTRLYEESALSRQDVLEANGVFNKMMWHSPKQMSGEYCLLACPWASNNYSEWLLGNLPRLAVIEQFAQMSSLPLIVPPDPRRRESLLRAGVAPERLVDFDNGYWQVDRLYFPQLPSPLANPSPHAVSWLRQTFLDQRSAVPTKRGRRLYVTRRDAQGRRVLNEEEIVSFLQSTGFEVVCPGDLTFADQIELFCEACVVVGPHGAAFANMVFAPATATLVELFGDTYLNGCYWGLASILGQKHTFLTGPSHWRNRLDYSISLNDLKALLGKVGVL
;
A
#
# COMPACT_ATOMS: atom_id res chain seq x y z
N MET A 1 -68.91 33.04 -21.16
CA MET A 1 -69.81 33.62 -20.14
C MET A 1 -69.01 33.77 -18.87
N SER A 2 -69.02 34.95 -18.24
CA SER A 2 -68.57 35.22 -16.84
C SER A 2 -67.26 34.53 -16.41
N ASP A 3 -66.08 35.17 -16.37
CA ASP A 3 -65.75 36.55 -15.95
C ASP A 3 -66.34 36.91 -14.57
N THR A 4 -65.61 37.46 -13.59
CA THR A 4 -64.17 37.83 -13.51
C THR A 4 -63.78 38.22 -12.07
N LEU A 5 -62.51 38.01 -11.69
CA LEU A 5 -61.73 38.86 -10.75
C LEU A 5 -62.37 39.04 -9.34
N THR A 6 -61.99 39.95 -8.42
CA THR A 6 -61.04 41.10 -8.27
C THR A 6 -60.50 41.08 -6.81
N ASN A 7 -59.53 41.87 -6.31
CA ASN A 7 -58.73 43.05 -6.69
C ASN A 7 -57.42 43.01 -5.82
N ALA A 8 -56.47 43.95 -5.65
CA ALA A 8 -55.95 45.22 -6.23
C ALA A 8 -54.64 45.50 -5.43
N ASN A 9 -53.62 46.30 -5.79
CA ASN A 9 -53.18 47.08 -6.97
C ASN A 9 -51.62 47.00 -6.98
N VAL A 10 -50.85 47.14 -8.07
CA VAL A 10 -50.79 48.13 -9.18
C VAL A 10 -50.17 49.49 -8.80
N THR A 11 -48.88 49.64 -9.12
CA THR A 11 -48.17 50.86 -9.56
C THR A 11 -46.75 50.50 -10.04
N ALA A 12 -46.08 51.17 -10.98
CA ALA A 12 -46.56 51.88 -12.19
C ALA A 12 -45.37 52.08 -13.16
N THR A 13 -45.57 51.74 -14.44
CA THR A 13 -44.98 52.32 -15.68
C THR A 13 -43.58 52.97 -15.71
N LEU A 14 -42.79 52.59 -16.74
CA LEU A 14 -42.40 53.51 -17.82
C LEU A 14 -42.06 52.74 -19.12
N ARG A 15 -42.28 53.39 -20.29
CA ARG A 15 -41.92 52.91 -21.64
C ARG A 15 -40.76 53.75 -22.20
N VAL A 16 -40.06 53.25 -23.22
CA VAL A 16 -39.79 53.95 -24.50
C VAL A 16 -39.37 52.88 -25.54
N ASP A 17 -39.73 53.09 -26.81
CA ASP A 17 -39.37 52.22 -27.93
C ASP A 17 -38.09 52.69 -28.65
N GLY A 18 -37.34 51.74 -29.21
CA GLY A 18 -36.60 51.89 -30.47
C GLY A 18 -35.20 52.54 -30.44
N GLU A 19 -34.17 51.75 -30.78
CA GLU A 19 -33.24 52.06 -31.89
C GLU A 19 -32.36 50.85 -32.28
N ARG A 20 -31.77 50.89 -33.48
CA ARG A 20 -30.73 49.94 -33.94
C ARG A 20 -29.45 50.69 -34.33
N PRO A 21 -28.30 50.39 -33.70
CA PRO A 21 -26.99 50.64 -34.30
C PRO A 21 -26.52 49.44 -35.14
N LYS A 22 -25.71 49.70 -36.17
CA LYS A 22 -24.96 48.68 -36.92
C LYS A 22 -23.57 48.52 -36.30
N THR A 23 -23.03 47.29 -36.27
CA THR A 23 -21.57 47.07 -36.33
C THR A 23 -21.27 45.88 -37.23
N ASN A 24 -20.37 46.08 -38.21
CA ASN A 24 -19.70 44.97 -38.89
C ASN A 24 -18.59 44.45 -37.97
N LEU A 25 -18.50 43.14 -37.80
CA LEU A 25 -17.38 42.47 -37.12
C LEU A 25 -16.81 41.41 -38.06
N ASP A 26 -15.59 41.65 -38.53
CA ASP A 26 -14.86 40.75 -39.42
C ASP A 26 -14.36 39.53 -38.64
N LEU A 27 -14.90 38.36 -38.97
CA LEU A 27 -14.56 37.08 -38.32
C LEU A 27 -13.37 36.37 -38.98
N SER A 28 -12.70 36.96 -39.98
CA SER A 28 -11.61 36.31 -40.72
C SER A 28 -10.28 36.21 -39.96
N THR A 29 -10.05 37.07 -38.96
CA THR A 29 -8.76 37.18 -38.26
C THR A 29 -8.49 36.05 -37.25
N PRO A 30 -9.39 35.72 -36.28
CA PRO A 30 -9.08 34.75 -35.23
C PRO A 30 -8.79 33.34 -35.76
N TYR A 31 -9.52 32.93 -36.82
CA TYR A 31 -9.39 31.60 -37.41
C TYR A 31 -8.08 31.42 -38.18
N ARG A 32 -7.53 32.51 -38.76
CA ARG A 32 -6.22 32.49 -39.43
C ARG A 32 -5.06 32.32 -38.46
N ILE A 33 -5.13 32.95 -37.29
CA ILE A 33 -4.10 32.83 -36.23
C ILE A 33 -4.03 31.38 -35.73
N LEU A 34 -5.17 30.77 -35.36
CA LEU A 34 -5.25 29.37 -34.93
C LEU A 34 -4.72 28.37 -35.98
N LEU A 35 -4.94 28.65 -37.28
CA LEU A 35 -4.39 27.82 -38.35
C LEU A 35 -2.87 28.00 -38.54
N GLN A 36 -2.34 29.22 -38.39
CA GLN A 36 -0.90 29.49 -38.43
C GLN A 36 -0.16 28.86 -37.24
N GLU A 37 -0.69 28.97 -36.02
CA GLU A 37 -0.14 28.30 -34.83
C GLU A 37 -0.14 26.78 -35.00
N ARG A 38 -1.25 26.20 -35.49
CA ARG A 38 -1.34 24.76 -35.76
C ARG A 38 -0.35 24.30 -36.84
N ALA A 39 -0.11 25.12 -37.86
CA ALA A 39 0.90 24.85 -38.88
C ALA A 39 2.34 24.93 -38.31
N LEU A 40 2.63 25.94 -37.49
CA LEU A 40 3.92 26.11 -36.80
C LEU A 40 4.19 24.94 -35.84
N LEU A 41 3.21 24.51 -35.05
CA LEU A 41 3.31 23.34 -34.17
C LEU A 41 3.56 22.04 -34.95
N LEU A 42 2.92 21.85 -36.10
CA LEU A 42 3.17 20.70 -36.98
C LEU A 42 4.54 20.75 -37.67
N LEU A 43 5.03 21.95 -38.02
CA LEU A 43 6.38 22.14 -38.56
C LEU A 43 7.46 21.89 -37.49
N ALA A 44 7.27 22.43 -36.27
CA ALA A 44 8.12 22.16 -35.12
C ALA A 44 8.14 20.66 -34.78
N GLY A 45 6.98 20.00 -34.76
CA GLY A 45 6.89 18.54 -34.57
C GLY A 45 7.65 17.74 -35.64
N LYS A 46 7.57 18.15 -36.92
CA LYS A 46 8.36 17.53 -38.02
C LYS A 46 9.86 17.82 -37.89
N ALA A 47 10.26 19.01 -37.47
CA ALA A 47 11.66 19.38 -37.24
C ALA A 47 12.27 18.60 -36.06
N VAL A 48 11.56 18.51 -34.93
CA VAL A 48 11.96 17.69 -33.77
C VAL A 48 12.01 16.21 -34.15
N LYS A 49 11.05 15.68 -34.92
CA LYS A 49 11.08 14.29 -35.38
C LYS A 49 12.22 14.01 -36.38
N ARG A 50 12.71 15.01 -37.11
CA ARG A 50 13.99 14.93 -37.86
C ARG A 50 15.19 14.93 -36.92
N LEU A 51 15.28 15.87 -35.97
CA LEU A 51 16.36 15.94 -34.98
C LEU A 51 16.49 14.66 -34.14
N VAL A 52 15.38 14.05 -33.71
CA VAL A 52 15.38 12.77 -32.97
C VAL A 52 15.78 11.58 -33.84
N ASN A 53 15.53 11.61 -35.16
CA ASN A 53 16.06 10.58 -36.06
C ASN A 53 17.55 10.80 -36.37
N LEU A 54 18.03 12.05 -36.41
CA LEU A 54 19.45 12.38 -36.56
C LEU A 54 20.26 12.04 -35.28
N SER A 55 19.67 12.23 -34.09
CA SER A 55 20.31 11.91 -32.81
C SER A 55 20.36 10.42 -32.46
N LYS A 56 19.85 9.53 -33.32
CA LYS A 56 20.09 8.08 -33.26
C LYS A 56 21.58 7.70 -33.34
N ARG A 57 22.45 8.62 -33.79
CA ARG A 57 23.91 8.49 -33.80
C ARG A 57 24.62 9.01 -32.54
N TRP A 58 23.90 9.56 -31.56
CA TRP A 58 24.50 10.25 -30.41
C TRP A 58 24.06 9.71 -29.04
N ILE A 59 24.92 9.92 -28.05
CA ILE A 59 24.97 9.21 -26.76
C ILE A 59 23.67 9.37 -25.94
N VAL A 60 23.24 8.26 -25.34
CA VAL A 60 21.95 8.06 -24.61
C VAL A 60 21.61 9.18 -23.63
N GLY A 61 22.59 9.76 -22.93
CA GLY A 61 22.38 10.82 -21.94
C GLY A 61 21.71 12.09 -22.51
N ALA A 62 22.03 12.47 -23.75
CA ALA A 62 21.45 13.66 -24.40
C ALA A 62 19.95 13.49 -24.71
N GLN A 63 19.54 12.28 -25.09
CA GLN A 63 18.16 11.96 -25.45
C GLN A 63 17.22 12.17 -24.24
N GLY A 64 17.63 11.71 -23.05
CA GLY A 64 16.88 11.91 -21.81
C GLY A 64 16.79 13.39 -21.36
N ALA A 65 17.77 14.23 -21.68
CA ALA A 65 17.68 15.68 -21.40
C ALA A 65 16.64 16.36 -22.30
N ILE A 66 16.69 16.09 -23.61
CA ILE A 66 15.76 16.65 -24.60
C ILE A 66 14.32 16.20 -24.33
N ALA A 67 14.11 14.91 -24.01
CA ALA A 67 12.79 14.40 -23.65
C ALA A 67 12.20 15.08 -22.40
N ARG A 68 13.01 15.32 -21.35
CA ARG A 68 12.56 16.03 -20.15
C ARG A 68 12.13 17.48 -20.45
N ALA A 69 12.90 18.21 -21.26
CA ALA A 69 12.55 19.57 -21.68
C ALA A 69 11.31 19.63 -22.59
N TYR A 70 11.08 18.60 -23.40
CA TYR A 70 9.89 18.52 -24.27
C TYR A 70 8.61 18.24 -23.47
N TYR A 71 8.65 17.30 -22.52
CA TYR A 71 7.50 16.93 -21.69
C TYR A 71 7.27 17.84 -20.46
N SER A 72 8.09 18.88 -20.26
CA SER A 72 7.87 19.92 -19.23
C SER A 72 7.03 21.11 -19.71
N LEU A 73 6.60 21.14 -20.98
CA LEU A 73 5.81 22.24 -21.55
C LEU A 73 4.30 22.04 -21.31
N PRO A 74 3.61 22.90 -20.52
CA PRO A 74 2.20 22.67 -20.12
C PRO A 74 1.21 22.55 -21.29
N ALA A 75 1.45 23.28 -22.38
CA ALA A 75 0.62 23.22 -23.59
C ALA A 75 0.64 21.83 -24.29
N LEU A 76 1.68 21.03 -24.05
CA LEU A 76 1.80 19.67 -24.59
C LEU A 76 1.40 18.58 -23.58
N SER A 77 1.37 18.88 -22.27
CA SER A 77 0.78 17.97 -21.26
C SER A 77 -0.75 17.90 -21.31
N ALA A 78 -1.41 18.68 -22.18
CA ALA A 78 -2.85 18.61 -22.44
C ALA A 78 -3.31 17.29 -23.10
N TYR A 79 -2.39 16.40 -23.51
CA TYR A 79 -2.73 15.02 -23.85
C TYR A 79 -3.11 14.24 -22.57
N ASN A 80 -4.42 14.20 -22.32
CA ASN A 80 -5.06 13.80 -21.06
C ASN A 80 -4.59 12.43 -20.53
N LEU A 81 -3.83 12.46 -19.44
CA LEU A 81 -3.06 11.32 -18.88
C LEU A 81 -3.87 10.32 -18.04
N ARG A 82 -5.10 10.66 -17.63
CA ARG A 82 -5.98 9.87 -16.74
C ARG A 82 -6.62 8.63 -17.41
N ARG A 83 -5.86 7.86 -18.18
CA ARG A 83 -6.37 6.76 -19.02
C ARG A 83 -5.55 5.47 -18.97
N ASN A 84 -4.45 5.46 -18.22
CA ASN A 84 -3.48 4.37 -18.24
C ASN A 84 -3.40 3.60 -16.90
N VAL A 85 -4.08 4.04 -15.85
CA VAL A 85 -4.36 3.21 -14.67
C VAL A 85 -5.74 2.58 -14.80
N VAL A 86 -5.84 1.28 -14.53
CA VAL A 86 -7.03 0.43 -14.72
C VAL A 86 -7.06 -0.67 -13.65
N ARG A 87 -8.20 -1.30 -13.41
CA ARG A 87 -8.31 -2.46 -12.50
C ARG A 87 -8.23 -3.78 -13.24
N PHE A 88 -7.73 -4.84 -12.59
CA PHE A 88 -7.78 -6.19 -13.17
C PHE A 88 -9.21 -6.58 -13.57
N LYS A 89 -10.18 -6.29 -12.69
CA LYS A 89 -11.62 -6.59 -12.89
C LYS A 89 -12.27 -5.85 -14.08
N GLU A 90 -11.65 -4.79 -14.57
CA GLU A 90 -12.14 -3.97 -15.71
C GLU A 90 -11.51 -4.38 -17.05
N GLN A 91 -10.38 -5.10 -17.02
CA GLN A 91 -9.58 -5.44 -18.19
C GLN A 91 -9.56 -6.93 -18.50
N CYS A 92 -9.83 -7.76 -17.50
CA CYS A 92 -9.76 -9.21 -17.57
C CYS A 92 -11.18 -9.79 -17.59
N ILE A 93 -11.35 -10.93 -18.25
CA ILE A 93 -12.63 -11.67 -18.26
C ILE A 93 -12.88 -12.25 -16.87
N VAL A 94 -14.03 -11.93 -16.27
CA VAL A 94 -14.44 -12.52 -15.00
C VAL A 94 -14.81 -13.98 -15.22
N VAL A 95 -14.22 -14.87 -14.41
CA VAL A 95 -14.44 -16.33 -14.46
C VAL A 95 -14.83 -16.84 -13.07
N ASP A 96 -15.70 -17.85 -13.02
CA ASP A 96 -16.19 -18.45 -11.77
C ASP A 96 -15.33 -19.63 -11.26
N THR A 97 -14.45 -20.17 -12.11
CA THR A 97 -13.52 -21.27 -11.80
C THR A 97 -12.14 -20.99 -12.40
N PHE A 98 -11.11 -21.69 -11.90
CA PHE A 98 -9.74 -21.56 -12.41
C PHE A 98 -9.61 -22.11 -13.84
N PRO A 99 -9.29 -21.28 -14.86
CA PRO A 99 -9.13 -21.76 -16.23
C PRO A 99 -7.84 -22.57 -16.42
N GLY A 100 -7.92 -23.66 -17.19
CA GLY A 100 -6.73 -24.43 -17.59
C GLY A 100 -5.77 -23.59 -18.43
N SER A 101 -4.47 -23.63 -18.11
CA SER A 101 -3.44 -22.82 -18.77
C SER A 101 -3.30 -23.13 -20.26
N GLU A 102 -3.49 -24.39 -20.66
CA GLU A 102 -3.39 -24.87 -22.06
C GLU A 102 -4.51 -24.35 -22.97
N THR A 103 -5.67 -23.96 -22.42
CA THR A 103 -6.87 -23.62 -23.22
C THR A 103 -7.31 -22.16 -23.13
N PHE A 104 -6.82 -21.39 -22.14
CA PHE A 104 -7.29 -20.02 -21.89
C PHE A 104 -6.24 -18.94 -22.21
N THR A 105 -6.33 -18.36 -23.41
CA THR A 105 -5.37 -17.38 -23.97
C THR A 105 -5.71 -15.91 -23.67
N GLN A 106 -6.82 -15.64 -22.99
CA GLN A 106 -7.26 -14.30 -22.61
C GLN A 106 -6.85 -13.96 -21.16
N ASP A 107 -6.82 -12.67 -20.82
CA ASP A 107 -6.60 -12.21 -19.45
C ASP A 107 -7.86 -12.49 -18.62
N TRP A 108 -7.71 -13.00 -17.39
CA TRP A 108 -8.85 -13.40 -16.55
C TRP A 108 -8.77 -12.96 -15.09
N TYR A 109 -9.94 -12.91 -14.44
CA TYR A 109 -10.15 -12.49 -13.06
C TYR A 109 -11.07 -13.50 -12.35
N LEU A 110 -10.54 -14.19 -11.34
CA LEU A 110 -11.27 -15.13 -10.50
C LEU A 110 -11.47 -14.52 -9.11
N LYS A 111 -12.73 -14.31 -8.69
CA LYS A 111 -13.06 -13.83 -7.34
C LYS A 111 -12.89 -14.97 -6.33
N ILE A 112 -12.02 -14.78 -5.36
CA ILE A 112 -11.67 -15.77 -4.31
C ILE A 112 -12.47 -15.54 -3.04
N ARG A 113 -12.66 -14.28 -2.63
CA ARG A 113 -13.49 -13.90 -1.49
C ARG A 113 -14.23 -12.60 -1.76
N GLY A 114 -15.47 -12.49 -1.27
CA GLY A 114 -16.23 -11.24 -1.33
C GLY A 114 -15.62 -10.14 -0.47
N ALA A 115 -16.15 -8.93 -0.58
CA ALA A 115 -15.83 -7.85 0.35
C ALA A 115 -16.43 -8.12 1.74
N GLU A 116 -15.73 -7.70 2.80
CA GLU A 116 -16.06 -8.03 4.19
C GLU A 116 -16.06 -6.76 5.06
N VAL A 117 -16.85 -6.77 6.15
CA VAL A 117 -16.91 -5.67 7.11
C VAL A 117 -16.47 -6.17 8.48
N ILE A 118 -15.31 -5.70 8.93
CA ILE A 118 -14.72 -6.03 10.23
C ILE A 118 -15.10 -4.95 11.23
N ARG A 119 -15.48 -5.35 12.44
CA ARG A 119 -15.67 -4.48 13.60
C ARG A 119 -14.51 -4.68 14.57
N ARG A 120 -13.90 -3.59 15.04
CA ARG A 120 -12.76 -3.59 15.95
C ARG A 120 -13.17 -3.11 17.35
N THR A 121 -12.45 -3.58 18.37
CA THR A 121 -12.62 -3.17 19.78
C THR A 121 -11.96 -1.82 20.03
N THR A 122 -12.65 -0.88 20.68
CA THR A 122 -12.12 0.44 21.07
C THR A 122 -10.80 0.31 21.88
N PRO A 123 -9.70 0.99 21.50
CA PRO A 123 -8.46 1.00 22.28
C PRO A 123 -8.54 1.99 23.44
N THR A 124 -7.70 1.79 24.45
CA THR A 124 -7.63 2.70 25.61
C THR A 124 -6.28 3.42 25.69
N GLY A 125 -6.31 4.74 25.86
CA GLY A 125 -5.13 5.53 26.22
C GLY A 125 -5.04 5.78 27.73
N LEU A 126 -3.98 6.45 28.18
CA LEU A 126 -3.95 7.03 29.52
C LEU A 126 -4.76 8.32 29.57
N HIS A 127 -4.47 9.27 28.67
CA HIS A 127 -5.05 10.61 28.63
C HIS A 127 -6.20 10.74 27.63
N THR A 128 -7.19 11.58 27.94
CA THR A 128 -8.29 11.91 27.01
C THR A 128 -7.80 12.53 25.70
N LEU A 129 -6.74 13.34 25.76
CA LEU A 129 -6.10 13.93 24.57
C LEU A 129 -5.46 12.87 23.67
N ASP A 130 -4.90 11.79 24.23
CA ASP A 130 -4.31 10.70 23.45
C ASP A 130 -5.39 9.92 22.69
N VAL A 131 -6.53 9.66 23.34
CA VAL A 131 -7.70 9.03 22.71
C VAL A 131 -8.27 9.91 21.59
N GLN A 132 -8.37 11.23 21.81
CA GLN A 132 -8.77 12.19 20.77
C GLN A 132 -7.77 12.25 19.61
N ARG A 133 -6.45 12.25 19.89
CA ARG A 133 -5.38 12.20 18.89
C ARG A 133 -5.44 10.92 18.06
N PHE A 134 -5.67 9.77 18.69
CA PHE A 134 -5.83 8.49 18.01
C PHE A 134 -7.01 8.52 17.05
N TRP A 135 -8.21 8.88 17.53
CA TRP A 135 -9.41 8.95 16.69
C TRP A 135 -9.39 10.06 15.64
N LYS A 136 -8.53 11.08 15.77
CA LYS A 136 -8.29 12.06 14.71
C LYS A 136 -7.42 11.52 13.55
N HIS A 137 -6.43 10.68 13.83
CA HIS A 137 -5.45 10.24 12.82
C HIS A 137 -5.76 8.85 12.25
N VAL A 138 -6.12 7.88 13.09
CA VAL A 138 -6.28 6.47 12.70
C VAL A 138 -7.33 6.27 11.59
N PRO A 139 -8.48 6.98 11.56
CA PRO A 139 -9.41 6.87 10.43
C PRO A 139 -8.83 7.23 9.05
N GLN A 140 -7.81 8.08 8.98
CA GLN A 140 -7.24 8.57 7.71
C GLN A 140 -6.48 7.48 6.93
N HIS A 141 -6.02 6.44 7.62
CA HIS A 141 -5.21 5.36 7.04
C HIS A 141 -5.70 3.95 7.42
N ASN A 142 -6.39 3.81 8.55
CA ASN A 142 -6.90 2.54 9.05
C ASN A 142 -8.45 2.49 9.12
N GLN A 143 -9.15 3.45 8.50
CA GLN A 143 -10.62 3.63 8.48
C GLN A 143 -11.32 3.90 9.83
N GLY A 144 -11.11 3.06 10.86
CA GLY A 144 -11.71 3.23 12.18
C GLY A 144 -12.15 1.92 12.81
N GLU A 145 -13.18 1.98 13.68
CA GLU A 145 -13.79 0.80 14.34
C GLU A 145 -14.54 -0.10 13.37
N VAL A 146 -15.11 0.47 12.29
CA VAL A 146 -15.63 -0.29 11.16
C VAL A 146 -14.61 -0.23 10.04
N PHE A 147 -14.21 -1.39 9.52
CA PHE A 147 -13.18 -1.53 8.51
C PHE A 147 -13.67 -2.42 7.35
N HIS A 148 -13.60 -1.89 6.13
CA HIS A 148 -14.01 -2.58 4.92
C HIS A 148 -12.81 -3.22 4.21
N ILE A 149 -12.84 -4.55 4.12
CA ILE A 149 -11.94 -5.35 3.27
C ILE A 149 -12.61 -5.45 1.87
N PRO A 150 -11.92 -5.08 0.77
CA PRO A 150 -12.43 -5.27 -0.58
C PRO A 150 -12.42 -6.75 -0.98
N GLU A 151 -13.02 -7.09 -2.11
CA GLU A 151 -12.96 -8.47 -2.63
C GLU A 151 -11.49 -8.91 -2.88
N VAL A 152 -11.19 -10.17 -2.54
CA VAL A 152 -9.91 -10.80 -2.82
C VAL A 152 -10.07 -11.67 -4.05
N PHE A 153 -9.10 -11.60 -4.96
CA PHE A 153 -9.15 -12.25 -6.26
C PHE A 153 -7.79 -12.86 -6.64
N LEU A 154 -7.81 -13.68 -7.68
CA LEU A 154 -6.64 -14.13 -8.43
C LEU A 154 -6.84 -13.70 -9.89
N ALA A 155 -5.89 -12.96 -10.45
CA ALA A 155 -5.92 -12.57 -11.87
C ALA A 155 -4.79 -13.25 -12.66
N SER A 156 -4.98 -13.38 -13.97
CA SER A 156 -3.96 -13.83 -14.93
C SER A 156 -3.85 -12.79 -16.05
N VAL A 157 -2.63 -12.32 -16.32
CA VAL A 157 -2.33 -11.44 -17.47
C VAL A 157 -1.28 -12.09 -18.36
N ASN A 158 -1.61 -12.22 -19.64
CA ASN A 158 -0.74 -12.78 -20.67
C ASN A 158 0.31 -11.74 -21.08
N ARG A 159 1.55 -12.17 -21.29
CA ARG A 159 2.69 -11.33 -21.71
C ARG A 159 2.93 -10.11 -20.79
N ALA A 160 2.52 -10.23 -19.53
CA ALA A 160 2.57 -9.17 -18.52
C ALA A 160 4.01 -8.73 -18.23
N ARG A 161 4.16 -7.52 -17.69
CA ARG A 161 5.46 -6.98 -17.29
C ARG A 161 5.48 -6.53 -15.86
N ILE A 162 6.62 -6.71 -15.21
CA ILE A 162 6.88 -6.34 -13.82
C ILE A 162 8.00 -5.31 -13.83
N TYR A 163 7.81 -4.18 -13.14
CA TYR A 163 8.74 -3.06 -13.17
C TYR A 163 9.09 -2.50 -11.79
N SER A 164 10.38 -2.21 -11.59
CA SER A 164 10.95 -1.56 -10.40
C SER A 164 10.87 -2.40 -9.12
N LYS A 165 11.62 -2.02 -8.09
CA LYS A 165 11.49 -2.46 -6.69
C LYS A 165 10.08 -2.31 -6.09
N ASP A 166 9.18 -1.64 -6.81
CA ASP A 166 7.77 -1.44 -6.48
C ASP A 166 6.86 -2.53 -7.10
N PHE A 167 7.40 -3.47 -7.88
CA PHE A 167 6.69 -4.62 -8.47
C PHE A 167 5.44 -4.25 -9.29
N LEU A 168 5.49 -3.11 -9.98
CA LEU A 168 4.35 -2.58 -10.75
C LEU A 168 4.02 -3.50 -11.93
N VAL A 169 2.76 -3.92 -12.05
CA VAL A 169 2.28 -4.82 -13.11
C VAL A 169 1.72 -4.02 -14.27
N LEU A 170 2.18 -4.34 -15.48
CA LEU A 170 1.87 -3.63 -16.71
C LEU A 170 1.38 -4.60 -17.80
N SER A 171 0.47 -4.12 -18.65
CA SER A 171 -0.12 -4.88 -19.75
C SER A 171 0.86 -5.28 -20.87
N ALA A 172 0.46 -6.25 -21.68
CA ALA A 172 1.21 -6.76 -22.84
C ALA A 172 1.62 -5.68 -23.87
N ASP A 173 0.86 -4.61 -23.99
CA ASP A 173 1.10 -3.45 -24.86
C ASP A 173 1.82 -2.26 -24.18
N ARG A 174 2.07 -2.34 -22.85
CA ARG A 174 2.60 -1.27 -21.98
C ARG A 174 1.69 -0.04 -21.83
N THR A 175 0.43 -0.08 -22.29
CA THR A 175 -0.48 1.07 -22.17
C THR A 175 -1.14 1.19 -20.81
N ARG A 176 -1.16 0.12 -20.01
CA ARG A 176 -1.90 0.03 -18.75
C ARG A 176 -1.02 -0.40 -17.57
N LEU A 177 -1.30 0.17 -16.40
CA LEU A 177 -0.84 -0.21 -15.07
C LEU A 177 -2.05 -0.67 -14.27
N TYR A 178 -1.96 -1.85 -13.66
CA TYR A 178 -3.03 -2.36 -12.80
C TYR A 178 -2.95 -1.68 -11.42
N GLU A 179 -4.01 -0.96 -11.03
CA GLU A 179 -4.09 -0.14 -9.81
C GLU A 179 -3.71 -0.96 -8.56
N GLU A 180 -4.15 -2.21 -8.51
CA GLU A 180 -3.96 -3.14 -7.40
C GLU A 180 -2.48 -3.53 -7.20
N SER A 181 -1.62 -3.33 -8.21
CA SER A 181 -0.16 -3.45 -8.07
C SER A 181 0.53 -2.16 -7.58
N ALA A 182 -0.14 -1.00 -7.70
CA ALA A 182 0.42 0.31 -7.35
C ALA A 182 0.13 0.75 -5.91
N LEU A 183 -0.89 0.17 -5.26
CA LEU A 183 -1.24 0.35 -3.84
C LEU A 183 -1.29 1.82 -3.39
N SER A 184 -2.30 2.55 -3.87
CA SER A 184 -2.56 3.96 -3.57
C SER A 184 -1.48 4.94 -4.05
N ARG A 185 -0.52 4.49 -4.87
CA ARG A 185 0.48 5.36 -5.51
C ARG A 185 0.12 5.75 -6.94
N GLN A 186 -1.03 5.34 -7.47
CA GLN A 186 -1.47 5.66 -8.84
C GLN A 186 -1.42 7.17 -9.13
N ASP A 187 -1.97 8.01 -8.26
CA ASP A 187 -1.99 9.47 -8.44
C ASP A 187 -0.57 10.05 -8.52
N VAL A 188 0.37 9.50 -7.74
CA VAL A 188 1.78 9.89 -7.74
C VAL A 188 2.47 9.45 -9.03
N LEU A 189 2.14 8.26 -9.55
CA LEU A 189 2.70 7.73 -10.81
C LEU A 189 2.13 8.46 -12.04
N GLU A 190 0.83 8.79 -12.03
CA GLU A 190 0.17 9.60 -13.08
C GLU A 190 0.64 11.05 -13.06
N ALA A 191 0.65 11.73 -11.91
CA ALA A 191 1.06 13.13 -11.80
C ALA A 191 2.56 13.33 -12.13
N ASN A 192 3.41 12.37 -11.78
CA ASN A 192 4.80 12.38 -12.25
C ASN A 192 4.93 12.03 -13.74
N GLY A 193 3.87 11.58 -14.43
CA GLY A 193 3.87 11.25 -15.84
C GLY A 193 4.77 10.06 -16.15
N VAL A 194 4.83 9.06 -15.26
CA VAL A 194 5.82 7.97 -15.30
C VAL A 194 5.81 7.25 -16.65
N PHE A 195 4.63 6.90 -17.18
CA PHE A 195 4.48 6.31 -18.53
C PHE A 195 5.20 7.08 -19.64
N ASN A 196 5.15 8.41 -19.60
CA ASN A 196 5.64 9.30 -20.67
C ASN A 196 7.11 9.71 -20.47
N LYS A 197 7.60 9.71 -19.23
CA LYS A 197 8.98 10.12 -18.89
C LYS A 197 9.96 8.95 -18.79
N MET A 198 9.46 7.72 -18.66
CA MET A 198 10.29 6.53 -18.52
C MET A 198 10.77 6.04 -19.89
N MET A 199 12.07 6.08 -20.14
CA MET A 199 12.65 5.38 -21.29
C MET A 199 12.68 3.88 -20.99
N TRP A 200 11.59 3.20 -21.33
CA TRP A 200 11.46 1.75 -21.20
C TRP A 200 12.52 1.03 -22.06
N HIS A 201 13.62 0.62 -21.43
CA HIS A 201 14.56 -0.31 -22.05
C HIS A 201 13.86 -1.63 -22.42
N SER A 202 14.51 -2.48 -23.21
CA SER A 202 13.98 -3.83 -23.47
C SER A 202 13.80 -4.58 -22.15
N PRO A 203 12.62 -5.14 -21.86
CA PRO A 203 12.43 -5.97 -20.68
C PRO A 203 13.21 -7.28 -20.83
N LYS A 204 13.79 -7.75 -19.73
CA LYS A 204 14.34 -9.10 -19.59
C LYS A 204 13.21 -10.09 -19.90
N GLN A 205 13.39 -10.95 -20.91
CA GLN A 205 12.40 -11.99 -21.20
C GLN A 205 12.59 -13.13 -20.19
N MET A 206 11.50 -13.58 -19.59
CA MET A 206 11.46 -14.63 -18.57
C MET A 206 10.43 -15.66 -19.03
N SER A 207 10.88 -16.70 -19.73
CA SER A 207 9.96 -17.65 -20.37
C SER A 207 9.16 -18.46 -19.35
N GLY A 208 7.89 -18.69 -19.65
CA GLY A 208 6.96 -19.47 -18.83
C GLY A 208 6.00 -18.63 -17.97
N GLU A 209 5.29 -19.34 -17.09
CA GLU A 209 4.24 -18.79 -16.23
C GLU A 209 4.75 -18.60 -14.80
N TYR A 210 4.40 -17.47 -14.17
CA TYR A 210 4.89 -17.09 -12.85
C TYR A 210 3.77 -16.53 -11.98
N CYS A 211 3.88 -16.64 -10.67
CA CYS A 211 3.01 -15.95 -9.71
C CYS A 211 3.78 -14.82 -9.00
N LEU A 212 3.22 -13.61 -8.93
CA LEU A 212 3.83 -12.48 -8.23
C LEU A 212 3.44 -12.46 -6.75
N LEU A 213 4.40 -12.78 -5.87
CA LEU A 213 4.23 -12.77 -4.41
C LEU A 213 4.86 -11.53 -3.76
N ALA A 214 4.88 -10.40 -4.48
CA ALA A 214 5.45 -9.14 -4.03
C ALA A 214 4.62 -7.92 -4.51
N CYS A 215 4.81 -6.78 -3.85
CA CYS A 215 4.15 -5.49 -4.12
C CYS A 215 5.04 -4.35 -3.60
N PRO A 216 4.64 -3.07 -3.73
CA PRO A 216 5.31 -1.95 -3.05
C PRO A 216 5.54 -2.25 -1.56
N TRP A 217 6.72 -1.89 -1.05
CA TRP A 217 7.20 -2.11 0.32
C TRP A 217 7.47 -3.57 0.77
N ALA A 218 7.19 -4.60 -0.04
CA ALA A 218 7.45 -6.00 0.33
C ALA A 218 8.92 -6.28 0.74
N SER A 219 9.87 -5.63 0.08
CA SER A 219 11.30 -5.77 0.39
C SER A 219 11.67 -5.11 1.73
N ASN A 220 11.19 -3.90 2.03
CA ASN A 220 11.72 -3.06 3.10
C ASN A 220 10.80 -2.84 4.32
N ASN A 221 9.58 -3.40 4.33
CA ASN A 221 8.69 -3.34 5.49
C ASN A 221 8.26 -4.75 5.94
N TYR A 222 8.79 -5.21 7.08
CA TYR A 222 8.47 -6.52 7.63
C TYR A 222 6.98 -6.71 7.96
N SER A 223 6.24 -5.66 8.33
CA SER A 223 4.81 -5.78 8.62
C SER A 223 3.98 -6.01 7.36
N GLU A 224 4.26 -5.29 6.28
CA GLU A 224 3.54 -5.46 5.00
C GLU A 224 4.02 -6.72 4.25
N TRP A 225 5.22 -7.23 4.58
CA TRP A 225 5.60 -8.59 4.23
C TRP A 225 4.74 -9.62 4.97
N LEU A 226 4.83 -9.64 6.30
CA LEU A 226 4.24 -10.69 7.14
C LEU A 226 2.71 -10.72 7.07
N LEU A 227 2.05 -9.56 7.21
CA LEU A 227 0.59 -9.47 7.28
C LEU A 227 -0.09 -9.28 5.91
N GLY A 228 0.69 -8.96 4.87
CA GLY A 228 0.19 -8.58 3.54
C GLY A 228 0.65 -9.51 2.42
N ASN A 229 1.96 -9.63 2.19
CA ASN A 229 2.49 -10.37 1.04
C ASN A 229 2.59 -11.87 1.26
N LEU A 230 3.17 -12.31 2.38
CA LEU A 230 3.32 -13.73 2.71
C LEU A 230 1.96 -14.48 2.70
N PRO A 231 0.85 -13.93 3.25
CA PRO A 231 -0.45 -14.59 3.25
C PRO A 231 -1.17 -14.56 1.89
N ARG A 232 -0.54 -14.04 0.82
CA ARG A 232 -1.02 -14.28 -0.57
C ARG A 232 -0.83 -15.75 -0.98
N LEU A 233 0.02 -16.50 -0.27
CA LEU A 233 0.10 -17.96 -0.38
C LEU A 233 -1.27 -18.63 -0.15
N ALA A 234 -2.01 -18.19 0.88
CA ALA A 234 -3.37 -18.65 1.17
C ALA A 234 -4.39 -18.46 0.03
N VAL A 235 -4.10 -17.59 -0.95
CA VAL A 235 -4.93 -17.38 -2.15
C VAL A 235 -4.59 -18.40 -3.24
N ILE A 236 -3.32 -18.78 -3.38
CA ILE A 236 -2.85 -19.67 -4.45
C ILE A 236 -2.83 -21.15 -4.05
N GLU A 237 -2.67 -21.46 -2.76
CA GLU A 237 -2.72 -22.83 -2.21
C GLU A 237 -4.08 -23.54 -2.45
N GLN A 238 -5.12 -22.77 -2.74
CA GLN A 238 -6.45 -23.27 -3.13
C GLN A 238 -6.48 -23.97 -4.50
N PHE A 239 -5.41 -23.87 -5.30
CA PHE A 239 -5.35 -24.37 -6.67
C PHE A 239 -4.16 -25.32 -6.86
N ALA A 240 -4.42 -26.59 -7.19
CA ALA A 240 -3.37 -27.56 -7.48
C ALA A 240 -2.44 -27.09 -8.63
N GLN A 241 -2.99 -26.33 -9.58
CA GLN A 241 -2.27 -25.68 -10.69
C GLN A 241 -1.19 -24.70 -10.22
N MET A 242 -1.32 -24.11 -9.02
CA MET A 242 -0.34 -23.19 -8.44
C MET A 242 0.79 -23.89 -7.67
N SER A 243 0.68 -25.20 -7.41
CA SER A 243 1.58 -25.92 -6.50
C SER A 243 3.03 -26.01 -7.00
N SER A 244 3.23 -26.10 -8.32
CA SER A 244 4.54 -26.15 -8.98
C SER A 244 5.01 -24.81 -9.53
N LEU A 245 4.14 -23.80 -9.62
CA LEU A 245 4.47 -22.53 -10.29
C LEU A 245 5.59 -21.77 -9.57
N PRO A 246 6.57 -21.21 -10.32
CA PRO A 246 7.56 -20.30 -9.79
C PRO A 246 6.93 -19.02 -9.22
N LEU A 247 7.42 -18.60 -8.05
CA LEU A 247 6.99 -17.39 -7.34
C LEU A 247 8.04 -16.30 -7.50
N ILE A 248 7.65 -15.15 -8.04
CA ILE A 248 8.49 -13.95 -8.13
C ILE A 248 8.42 -13.21 -6.80
N VAL A 249 9.58 -13.07 -6.14
CA VAL A 249 9.72 -12.64 -4.74
C VAL A 249 10.77 -11.54 -4.56
N PRO A 250 10.78 -10.80 -3.44
CA PRO A 250 11.84 -9.84 -3.15
C PRO A 250 13.19 -10.54 -2.90
N PRO A 251 14.33 -9.98 -3.37
CA PRO A 251 15.67 -10.54 -3.16
C PRO A 251 16.18 -10.26 -1.73
N ASP A 252 15.51 -10.84 -0.74
CA ASP A 252 15.83 -10.68 0.69
C ASP A 252 15.80 -12.06 1.40
N PRO A 253 16.95 -12.55 1.90
CA PRO A 253 17.04 -13.82 2.62
C PRO A 253 16.07 -13.97 3.80
N ARG A 254 15.72 -12.87 4.49
CA ARG A 254 14.76 -12.91 5.62
C ARG A 254 13.32 -13.16 5.15
N ARG A 255 12.96 -12.70 3.94
CA ARG A 255 11.67 -13.09 3.31
C ARG A 255 11.74 -14.54 2.82
N ARG A 256 12.87 -14.93 2.22
CA ARG A 256 13.10 -16.30 1.75
C ARG A 256 12.95 -17.32 2.89
N GLU A 257 13.48 -17.06 4.09
CA GLU A 257 13.29 -17.92 5.27
C GLU A 257 11.81 -18.18 5.59
N SER A 258 10.98 -17.13 5.62
CA SER A 258 9.54 -17.24 5.91
C SER A 258 8.76 -18.04 4.86
N LEU A 259 9.20 -18.04 3.59
CA LEU A 259 8.59 -18.81 2.50
C LEU A 259 8.94 -20.29 2.58
N LEU A 260 10.21 -20.60 2.88
CA LEU A 260 10.66 -21.99 3.08
C LEU A 260 9.93 -22.64 4.26
N ARG A 261 9.72 -21.90 5.36
CA ARG A 261 8.93 -22.36 6.51
C ARG A 261 7.43 -22.46 6.23
N ALA A 262 6.90 -21.66 5.29
CA ALA A 262 5.54 -21.83 4.77
C ALA A 262 5.40 -23.04 3.81
N GLY A 263 6.44 -23.88 3.65
CA GLY A 263 6.42 -25.06 2.78
C GLY A 263 6.66 -24.78 1.30
N VAL A 264 7.05 -23.56 0.92
CA VAL A 264 7.39 -23.25 -0.47
C VAL A 264 8.77 -23.83 -0.80
N ALA A 265 8.83 -24.75 -1.77
CA ALA A 265 10.06 -25.40 -2.20
C ALA A 265 11.10 -24.38 -2.74
N PRO A 266 12.41 -24.48 -2.38
CA PRO A 266 13.43 -23.49 -2.74
C PRO A 266 13.54 -23.17 -4.24
N GLU A 267 13.35 -24.18 -5.09
CA GLU A 267 13.41 -24.11 -6.55
C GLU A 267 12.28 -23.29 -7.18
N ARG A 268 11.17 -23.08 -6.46
CA ARG A 268 10.09 -22.19 -6.90
C ARG A 268 10.42 -20.71 -6.70
N LEU A 269 11.41 -20.37 -5.87
CA LEU A 269 11.62 -18.99 -5.41
C LEU A 269 12.56 -18.21 -6.34
N VAL A 270 11.95 -17.34 -7.17
CA VAL A 270 12.61 -16.54 -8.21
C VAL A 270 12.79 -15.10 -7.74
N ASP A 271 14.02 -14.76 -7.34
CA ASP A 271 14.37 -13.45 -6.80
C ASP A 271 14.30 -12.37 -7.89
N PHE A 272 13.47 -11.34 -7.69
CA PHE A 272 13.30 -10.24 -8.64
C PHE A 272 14.46 -9.24 -8.57
N ASP A 273 15.15 -8.99 -9.68
CA ASP A 273 16.33 -8.10 -9.74
C ASP A 273 16.01 -6.59 -9.65
N ASN A 274 14.75 -6.25 -9.34
CA ASN A 274 14.21 -4.87 -9.28
C ASN A 274 14.22 -4.13 -10.64
N GLY A 275 14.53 -4.81 -11.74
CA GLY A 275 14.59 -4.23 -13.09
C GLY A 275 13.24 -4.18 -13.81
N TYR A 276 13.22 -4.69 -15.05
CA TYR A 276 12.04 -4.71 -15.91
C TYR A 276 11.95 -6.06 -16.62
N TRP A 277 10.96 -6.88 -16.23
CA TRP A 277 10.77 -8.23 -16.77
C TRP A 277 9.50 -8.30 -17.63
N GLN A 278 9.47 -9.24 -18.56
CA GLN A 278 8.26 -9.71 -19.23
C GLN A 278 8.21 -11.23 -19.11
N VAL A 279 7.10 -11.74 -18.59
CA VAL A 279 6.80 -13.19 -18.51
C VAL A 279 5.82 -13.59 -19.60
N ASP A 280 5.64 -14.88 -19.87
CA ASP A 280 4.63 -15.33 -20.85
C ASP A 280 3.21 -15.30 -20.23
N ARG A 281 3.08 -15.64 -18.94
CA ARG A 281 1.87 -15.38 -18.13
C ARG A 281 2.25 -14.96 -16.71
N LEU A 282 1.54 -13.98 -16.15
CA LEU A 282 1.65 -13.59 -14.75
C LEU A 282 0.33 -13.81 -14.01
N TYR A 283 0.42 -14.57 -12.92
CA TYR A 283 -0.64 -14.71 -11.93
C TYR A 283 -0.46 -13.68 -10.81
N PHE A 284 -1.54 -12.96 -10.49
CA PHE A 284 -1.57 -11.92 -9.46
C PHE A 284 -2.63 -12.25 -8.41
N PRO A 285 -2.26 -12.88 -7.28
CA PRO A 285 -3.14 -12.99 -6.12
C PRO A 285 -3.24 -11.62 -5.44
N GLN A 286 -4.46 -11.14 -5.18
CA GLN A 286 -4.69 -9.87 -4.51
C GLN A 286 -4.21 -9.89 -3.05
N LEU A 287 -3.84 -8.72 -2.50
CA LEU A 287 -3.56 -8.61 -1.07
C LEU A 287 -4.78 -9.04 -0.24
N PRO A 288 -4.61 -9.75 0.89
CA PRO A 288 -5.72 -10.27 1.69
C PRO A 288 -6.53 -9.17 2.42
N SER A 289 -6.01 -7.94 2.45
CA SER A 289 -6.59 -6.69 2.94
C SER A 289 -5.70 -5.51 2.53
N PRO A 290 -6.21 -4.26 2.45
CA PRO A 290 -5.42 -3.04 2.32
C PRO A 290 -4.23 -2.94 3.28
N LEU A 291 -3.16 -2.24 2.85
CA LEU A 291 -1.96 -1.99 3.64
C LEU A 291 -2.28 -1.32 4.99
N ALA A 292 -1.43 -1.55 5.99
CA ALA A 292 -1.63 -1.12 7.38
C ALA A 292 -2.99 -1.54 8.01
N ASN A 293 -3.72 -2.49 7.41
CA ASN A 293 -4.98 -3.01 7.94
C ASN A 293 -4.96 -4.55 7.86
N PRO A 294 -4.68 -5.26 8.96
CA PRO A 294 -4.59 -6.71 8.94
C PRO A 294 -5.91 -7.40 8.56
N SER A 295 -5.81 -8.53 7.85
CA SER A 295 -6.95 -9.37 7.46
C SER A 295 -7.15 -10.52 8.46
N PRO A 296 -8.38 -10.81 8.94
CA PRO A 296 -8.63 -11.97 9.79
C PRO A 296 -8.22 -13.30 9.15
N HIS A 297 -8.44 -13.44 7.84
CA HIS A 297 -8.04 -14.63 7.07
C HIS A 297 -6.52 -14.78 7.00
N ALA A 298 -5.80 -13.67 6.78
CA ALA A 298 -4.33 -13.69 6.80
C ALA A 298 -3.79 -14.02 8.20
N VAL A 299 -4.38 -13.46 9.25
CA VAL A 299 -4.04 -13.77 10.65
C VAL A 299 -4.30 -15.24 10.97
N SER A 300 -5.42 -15.80 10.53
CA SER A 300 -5.74 -17.22 10.71
C SER A 300 -4.73 -18.12 10.00
N TRP A 301 -4.45 -17.86 8.72
CA TRP A 301 -3.47 -18.62 7.94
C TRP A 301 -2.06 -18.52 8.52
N LEU A 302 -1.59 -17.32 8.90
CA LEU A 302 -0.28 -17.14 9.55
C LEU A 302 -0.15 -17.95 10.84
N ARG A 303 -1.23 -18.04 11.61
CA ARG A 303 -1.23 -18.82 12.86
C ARG A 303 -1.24 -20.31 12.59
N GLN A 304 -2.05 -20.79 11.65
CA GLN A 304 -2.06 -22.21 11.25
C GLN A 304 -0.69 -22.63 10.69
N THR A 305 -0.18 -21.89 9.70
CA THR A 305 1.10 -22.19 9.03
C THR A 305 2.31 -22.17 9.98
N PHE A 306 2.35 -21.29 10.99
CA PHE A 306 3.56 -21.13 11.83
C PHE A 306 3.42 -21.54 13.31
N LEU A 307 2.21 -21.73 13.84
CA LEU A 307 2.03 -22.22 15.22
C LEU A 307 1.81 -23.73 15.28
N ASP A 308 1.08 -24.30 14.31
CA ASP A 308 0.78 -25.74 14.30
C ASP A 308 2.02 -26.58 13.91
N GLN A 309 3.02 -25.97 13.26
CA GLN A 309 4.33 -26.57 13.00
C GLN A 309 5.25 -26.68 14.24
N ARG A 310 4.87 -26.13 15.40
CA ARG A 310 5.76 -26.05 16.57
C ARG A 310 5.86 -27.39 17.30
N SER A 311 7.01 -28.05 17.17
CA SER A 311 7.32 -29.33 17.84
C SER A 311 7.40 -29.26 19.38
N ALA A 312 7.26 -28.09 20.00
CA ALA A 312 7.47 -27.86 21.42
C ALA A 312 6.30 -27.13 22.08
N VAL A 313 5.91 -27.61 23.27
CA VAL A 313 5.05 -26.85 24.20
C VAL A 313 5.83 -25.62 24.67
N PRO A 314 5.21 -24.41 24.75
CA PRO A 314 5.89 -23.18 25.20
C PRO A 314 6.70 -23.39 26.49
N THR A 315 8.01 -23.18 26.40
CA THR A 315 9.00 -23.51 27.45
C THR A 315 8.93 -22.54 28.62
N LYS A 316 8.59 -21.29 28.33
CA LYS A 316 8.22 -20.25 29.29
C LYS A 316 6.82 -19.77 28.92
N ARG A 317 5.95 -19.58 29.91
CA ARG A 317 4.64 -18.93 29.72
C ARG A 317 4.65 -17.61 30.46
N GLY A 318 4.23 -16.54 29.78
CA GLY A 318 4.06 -15.23 30.42
C GLY A 318 5.30 -14.35 30.41
N ARG A 319 6.08 -14.37 29.32
CA ARG A 319 7.21 -13.44 29.14
C ARG A 319 6.69 -12.02 28.96
N ARG A 320 7.40 -11.05 29.55
CA ARG A 320 7.14 -9.63 29.43
C ARG A 320 8.23 -9.06 28.53
N LEU A 321 7.87 -8.48 27.38
CA LEU A 321 8.85 -8.07 26.36
C LEU A 321 8.85 -6.55 26.18
N TYR A 322 10.02 -5.93 26.27
CA TYR A 322 10.22 -4.57 25.78
C TYR A 322 10.90 -4.61 24.42
N VAL A 323 10.16 -4.25 23.38
CA VAL A 323 10.59 -4.27 21.99
C VAL A 323 11.28 -2.96 21.65
N THR A 324 12.60 -2.92 21.83
CA THR A 324 13.42 -1.75 21.49
C THR A 324 13.52 -1.55 19.97
N ARG A 325 13.70 -0.29 19.56
CA ARG A 325 13.91 0.13 18.16
C ARG A 325 15.32 0.67 17.92
N ARG A 326 16.31 0.15 18.66
CA ARG A 326 17.76 0.46 18.49
C ARG A 326 18.29 0.25 17.07
N ASP A 327 17.66 -0.62 16.29
CA ASP A 327 17.97 -0.92 14.88
C ASP A 327 17.39 0.11 13.89
N ALA A 328 16.46 0.97 14.34
CA ALA A 328 15.64 1.79 13.46
C ALA A 328 16.05 3.27 13.43
N GLN A 329 16.05 3.85 12.22
CA GLN A 329 16.44 5.24 11.96
C GLN A 329 15.43 6.31 12.42
N GLY A 330 14.36 5.93 13.13
CA GLY A 330 13.33 6.87 13.57
C GLY A 330 12.12 6.21 14.26
N ARG A 331 11.34 7.03 14.98
CA ARG A 331 10.39 6.59 16.01
C ARG A 331 11.12 5.88 17.15
N ARG A 332 12.19 6.52 17.62
CA ARG A 332 12.98 6.14 18.80
C ARG A 332 12.46 6.89 20.02
N VAL A 333 12.53 6.26 21.19
CA VAL A 333 12.23 6.93 22.47
C VAL A 333 13.53 7.54 23.00
N LEU A 334 13.55 8.86 23.19
CA LEU A 334 14.79 9.59 23.55
C LEU A 334 15.24 9.34 25.00
N ASN A 335 14.33 8.88 25.87
CA ASN A 335 14.61 8.38 27.22
C ASN A 335 14.41 6.86 27.34
N GLU A 336 14.76 6.09 26.29
CA GLU A 336 14.64 4.62 26.28
C GLU A 336 15.39 3.95 27.45
N GLU A 337 16.55 4.46 27.88
CA GLU A 337 17.34 3.91 29.00
C GLU A 337 16.60 3.95 30.35
N GLU A 338 15.88 5.04 30.63
CA GLU A 338 15.05 5.20 31.84
C GLU A 338 13.90 4.17 31.86
N ILE A 339 13.23 4.02 30.71
CA ILE A 339 12.11 3.11 30.51
C ILE A 339 12.58 1.66 30.61
N VAL A 340 13.70 1.32 29.95
CA VAL A 340 14.34 -0.01 30.01
C VAL A 340 14.70 -0.38 31.45
N SER A 341 15.35 0.51 32.20
CA SER A 341 15.77 0.26 33.58
C SER A 341 14.58 -0.06 34.49
N PHE A 342 13.47 0.66 34.33
CA PHE A 342 12.22 0.39 35.03
C PHE A 342 11.52 -0.91 34.59
N LEU A 343 11.44 -1.17 33.28
CA LEU A 343 10.78 -2.37 32.78
C LEU A 343 11.57 -3.64 33.18
N GLN A 344 12.91 -3.62 33.12
CA GLN A 344 13.74 -4.74 33.57
C GLN A 344 13.53 -5.06 35.05
N SER A 345 13.46 -4.04 35.92
CA SER A 345 13.14 -4.21 37.35
C SER A 345 11.70 -4.64 37.64
N THR A 346 10.81 -4.67 36.64
CA THR A 346 9.45 -5.24 36.70
C THR A 346 9.30 -6.52 35.86
N GLY A 347 10.43 -7.17 35.55
CA GLY A 347 10.49 -8.50 34.93
C GLY A 347 10.43 -8.53 33.41
N PHE A 348 10.69 -7.41 32.72
CA PHE A 348 10.72 -7.38 31.25
C PHE A 348 12.09 -7.77 30.66
N GLU A 349 12.04 -8.55 29.58
CA GLU A 349 13.16 -8.86 28.71
C GLU A 349 13.25 -7.81 27.58
N VAL A 350 14.41 -7.18 27.42
CA VAL A 350 14.66 -6.21 26.34
C VAL A 350 15.08 -6.94 25.07
N VAL A 351 14.28 -6.82 24.02
CA VAL A 351 14.45 -7.58 22.76
C VAL A 351 14.44 -6.64 21.56
N CYS A 352 15.31 -6.91 20.59
CA CYS A 352 15.25 -6.29 19.27
C CYS A 352 15.02 -7.39 18.23
N PRO A 353 13.80 -7.56 17.71
CA PRO A 353 13.49 -8.60 16.72
C PRO A 353 14.30 -8.50 15.42
N GLY A 354 14.93 -7.35 15.13
CA GLY A 354 15.89 -7.19 14.04
C GLY A 354 17.12 -8.09 14.15
N ASP A 355 17.49 -8.51 15.37
CA ASP A 355 18.65 -9.35 15.68
C ASP A 355 18.34 -10.87 15.66
N LEU A 356 17.08 -11.26 15.42
CA LEU A 356 16.57 -12.63 15.59
C LEU A 356 16.16 -13.28 14.25
N THR A 357 16.29 -14.62 14.13
CA THR A 357 15.74 -15.36 12.97
C THR A 357 14.22 -15.32 12.96
N PHE A 358 13.58 -15.69 11.84
CA PHE A 358 12.11 -15.69 11.79
C PHE A 358 11.50 -16.70 12.79
N ALA A 359 12.13 -17.85 13.01
CA ALA A 359 11.70 -18.80 14.05
C ALA A 359 11.87 -18.26 15.47
N ASP A 360 13.01 -17.64 15.80
CA ASP A 360 13.24 -17.08 17.13
C ASP A 360 12.21 -15.98 17.45
N GLN A 361 11.79 -15.21 16.44
CA GLN A 361 10.72 -14.22 16.58
C GLN A 361 9.34 -14.86 16.82
N ILE A 362 9.02 -15.96 16.14
CA ILE A 362 7.78 -16.73 16.40
C ILE A 362 7.78 -17.24 17.83
N GLU A 363 8.83 -17.99 18.23
CA GLU A 363 8.95 -18.57 19.58
C GLU A 363 8.86 -17.51 20.68
N LEU A 364 9.62 -16.42 20.55
CA LEU A 364 9.64 -15.31 21.50
C LEU A 364 8.25 -14.69 21.72
N PHE A 365 7.50 -14.42 20.64
CA PHE A 365 6.19 -13.79 20.75
C PHE A 365 5.10 -14.79 21.18
N CYS A 366 5.21 -16.08 20.84
CA CYS A 366 4.32 -17.14 21.35
C CYS A 366 4.31 -17.24 22.88
N GLU A 367 5.45 -16.96 23.52
CA GLU A 367 5.61 -17.06 24.98
C GLU A 367 5.19 -15.78 25.73
N ALA A 368 4.91 -14.69 25.02
CA ALA A 368 4.66 -13.36 25.59
C ALA A 368 3.23 -13.19 26.14
N CYS A 369 3.10 -12.57 27.32
CA CYS A 369 1.81 -12.07 27.84
C CYS A 369 1.69 -10.54 27.80
N VAL A 370 2.81 -9.82 27.80
CA VAL A 370 2.83 -8.36 27.69
C VAL A 370 3.95 -7.95 26.74
N VAL A 371 3.64 -7.08 25.79
CA VAL A 371 4.59 -6.49 24.86
C VAL A 371 4.47 -4.97 24.94
N VAL A 372 5.56 -4.29 25.31
CA VAL A 372 5.67 -2.83 25.40
C VAL A 372 6.70 -2.36 24.37
N GLY A 373 6.48 -1.20 23.74
CA GLY A 373 7.56 -0.56 22.99
C GLY A 373 7.13 0.54 22.02
N PRO A 374 8.09 1.28 21.46
CA PRO A 374 7.85 2.24 20.39
C PRO A 374 7.27 1.58 19.13
N HIS A 375 6.21 2.18 18.59
CA HIS A 375 5.47 1.67 17.43
C HIS A 375 6.35 1.38 16.19
N GLY A 376 6.22 0.16 15.64
CA GLY A 376 6.86 -0.21 14.38
C GLY A 376 6.70 -1.68 13.98
N ALA A 377 7.34 -2.04 12.86
CA ALA A 377 7.15 -3.31 12.15
C ALA A 377 7.32 -4.58 13.01
N ALA A 378 8.10 -4.52 14.08
CA ALA A 378 8.28 -5.63 15.02
C ALA A 378 6.97 -6.10 15.68
N PHE A 379 5.97 -5.22 15.84
CA PHE A 379 4.66 -5.59 16.38
C PHE A 379 3.79 -6.43 15.43
N ALA A 380 4.20 -6.63 14.17
CA ALA A 380 3.57 -7.63 13.32
C ALA A 380 3.67 -9.04 13.92
N ASN A 381 4.72 -9.33 14.71
CA ASN A 381 4.89 -10.60 15.42
C ASN A 381 3.82 -10.86 16.51
N MET A 382 3.01 -9.85 16.90
CA MET A 382 1.86 -10.06 17.78
C MET A 382 0.86 -11.07 17.21
N VAL A 383 0.88 -11.31 15.89
CA VAL A 383 0.12 -12.37 15.21
C VAL A 383 0.40 -13.77 15.79
N PHE A 384 1.59 -14.01 16.33
CA PHE A 384 1.98 -15.28 16.96
C PHE A 384 1.67 -15.34 18.45
N ALA A 385 1.50 -14.19 19.11
CA ALA A 385 1.24 -14.13 20.54
C ALA A 385 -0.14 -14.71 20.94
N PRO A 386 -0.33 -15.15 22.20
CA PRO A 386 -1.62 -15.61 22.71
C PRO A 386 -2.73 -14.54 22.59
N ALA A 387 -3.98 -14.98 22.54
CA ALA A 387 -5.14 -14.06 22.62
C ALA A 387 -5.22 -13.32 23.96
N THR A 388 -4.63 -13.86 25.03
CA THR A 388 -4.53 -13.22 26.35
C THR A 388 -3.44 -12.15 26.45
N ALA A 389 -2.65 -11.94 25.39
CA ALA A 389 -1.56 -10.97 25.42
C ALA A 389 -2.06 -9.52 25.44
N THR A 390 -1.22 -8.63 25.99
CA THR A 390 -1.44 -7.17 26.02
C THR A 390 -0.36 -6.45 25.23
N LEU A 391 -0.75 -5.67 24.22
CA LEU A 391 0.13 -4.75 23.50
C LEU A 391 0.01 -3.34 24.09
N VAL A 392 1.15 -2.73 24.41
CA VAL A 392 1.30 -1.36 24.91
C VAL A 392 2.17 -0.58 23.92
N GLU A 393 1.54 0.15 23.01
CA GLU A 393 2.26 0.93 21.99
C GLU A 393 2.68 2.31 22.51
N LEU A 394 3.94 2.67 22.32
CA LEU A 394 4.45 4.03 22.55
C LEU A 394 4.47 4.79 21.22
N PHE A 395 4.00 6.04 21.23
CA PHE A 395 3.89 6.90 20.05
C PHE A 395 4.45 8.31 20.31
N GLY A 396 4.95 8.95 19.26
CA GLY A 396 5.09 10.41 19.24
C GLY A 396 3.73 11.03 18.97
N ASP A 397 3.38 12.09 19.68
CA ASP A 397 2.08 12.77 19.60
C ASP A 397 1.70 13.38 18.24
N THR A 398 2.64 13.39 17.28
CA THR A 398 2.44 13.80 15.88
C THR A 398 2.23 12.62 14.91
N TYR A 399 2.43 11.38 15.35
CA TYR A 399 2.33 10.17 14.50
C TYR A 399 1.64 9.03 15.25
N LEU A 400 0.41 8.72 14.87
CA LEU A 400 -0.36 7.58 15.36
C LEU A 400 -0.86 6.75 14.16
N ASN A 401 -0.77 5.43 14.25
CA ASN A 401 -1.23 4.48 13.23
C ASN A 401 -1.84 3.26 13.93
N GLY A 402 -3.06 2.90 13.56
CA GLY A 402 -3.85 1.85 14.22
C GLY A 402 -3.66 0.44 13.66
N CYS A 403 -2.59 0.15 12.92
CA CYS A 403 -2.42 -1.16 12.29
C CYS A 403 -2.31 -2.32 13.31
N TYR A 404 -1.52 -2.16 14.38
CA TYR A 404 -1.39 -3.20 15.42
C TYR A 404 -2.52 -3.19 16.45
N TRP A 405 -3.21 -2.06 16.62
CA TRP A 405 -4.55 -2.04 17.22
C TRP A 405 -5.53 -2.93 16.46
N GLY A 406 -5.58 -2.79 15.12
CA GLY A 406 -6.37 -3.67 14.25
C GLY A 406 -5.95 -5.15 14.35
N LEU A 407 -4.65 -5.43 14.46
CA LEU A 407 -4.12 -6.78 14.67
C LEU A 407 -4.59 -7.36 16.01
N ALA A 408 -4.38 -6.63 17.10
CA ALA A 408 -4.77 -7.05 18.45
C ALA A 408 -6.28 -7.30 18.55
N SER A 409 -7.09 -6.42 17.96
CA SER A 409 -8.55 -6.59 17.92
C SER A 409 -9.02 -7.82 17.15
N ILE A 410 -8.29 -8.28 16.14
CA ILE A 410 -8.58 -9.53 15.41
C ILE A 410 -8.20 -10.75 16.25
N LEU A 411 -7.16 -10.63 17.06
CA LEU A 411 -6.62 -11.70 17.93
C LEU A 411 -7.33 -11.81 19.29
N GLY A 412 -8.25 -10.89 19.61
CA GLY A 412 -8.86 -10.77 20.94
C GLY A 412 -7.92 -10.23 22.02
N GLN A 413 -6.74 -9.73 21.63
CA GLN A 413 -5.71 -9.20 22.52
C GLN A 413 -6.09 -7.83 23.10
N LYS A 414 -5.60 -7.54 24.31
CA LYS A 414 -5.74 -6.20 24.89
C LYS A 414 -4.82 -5.23 24.14
N HIS A 415 -5.36 -4.09 23.71
CA HIS A 415 -4.59 -2.98 23.15
C HIS A 415 -4.69 -1.73 24.02
N THR A 416 -3.54 -1.13 24.29
CA THR A 416 -3.44 0.20 24.89
C THR A 416 -2.24 0.95 24.33
N PHE A 417 -2.21 2.27 24.52
CA PHE A 417 -1.13 3.11 24.02
C PHE A 417 -0.90 4.36 24.89
N LEU A 418 0.29 4.95 24.75
CA LEU A 418 0.69 6.20 25.39
C LEU A 418 1.38 7.09 24.36
N THR A 419 1.04 8.39 24.30
CA THR A 419 1.78 9.34 23.46
C THR A 419 2.78 10.16 24.27
N GLY A 420 3.81 10.65 23.59
CA GLY A 420 4.83 11.52 24.17
C GLY A 420 5.17 12.68 23.23
N PRO A 421 5.69 13.81 23.75
CA PRO A 421 6.02 14.98 22.95
C PRO A 421 7.06 14.67 21.86
N SER A 422 6.68 14.94 20.61
CA SER A 422 7.51 14.68 19.43
C SER A 422 8.60 15.74 19.26
N HIS A 423 9.86 15.31 19.09
CA HIS A 423 11.00 16.20 19.09
C HIS A 423 11.21 16.89 17.72
N TRP A 424 11.12 18.22 17.73
CA TRP A 424 10.97 19.08 16.53
C TRP A 424 12.00 18.84 15.41
N ARG A 425 13.24 18.46 15.74
CA ARG A 425 14.32 18.23 14.75
C ARG A 425 14.11 17.00 13.86
N ASN A 426 13.52 15.93 14.39
CA ASN A 426 13.29 14.69 13.63
C ASN A 426 11.79 14.39 13.39
N ARG A 427 10.90 15.15 14.05
CA ARG A 427 9.42 15.05 14.03
C ARG A 427 8.81 13.70 14.45
N LEU A 428 9.56 12.60 14.42
CA LEU A 428 9.07 11.24 14.67
C LEU A 428 9.71 10.58 15.90
N ASP A 429 10.84 11.08 16.41
CA ASP A 429 11.41 10.66 17.70
C ASP A 429 10.78 11.49 18.84
N TYR A 430 10.63 10.91 20.03
CA TYR A 430 9.84 11.49 21.14
C TYR A 430 10.35 10.99 22.50
N SER A 431 9.91 11.60 23.60
CA SER A 431 10.15 11.10 24.97
C SER A 431 8.84 10.63 25.60
N ILE A 432 8.85 9.63 26.48
CA ILE A 432 7.66 9.11 27.17
C ILE A 432 7.79 9.37 28.68
N SER A 433 6.73 9.86 29.33
CA SER A 433 6.70 10.01 30.79
C SER A 433 6.75 8.63 31.47
N LEU A 434 7.76 8.41 32.31
CA LEU A 434 7.90 7.17 33.07
C LEU A 434 6.74 6.96 34.06
N ASN A 435 6.22 8.04 34.63
CA ASN A 435 5.10 7.99 35.58
C ASN A 435 3.79 7.63 34.87
N ASP A 436 3.60 8.14 33.65
CA ASP A 436 2.46 7.81 32.81
C ASP A 436 2.51 6.35 32.36
N LEU A 437 3.69 5.86 31.98
CA LEU A 437 3.90 4.45 31.64
C LEU A 437 3.62 3.54 32.84
N LYS A 438 4.10 3.88 34.04
CA LYS A 438 3.77 3.17 35.29
C LYS A 438 2.26 3.14 35.55
N ALA A 439 1.59 4.30 35.46
CA ALA A 439 0.15 4.40 35.65
C ALA A 439 -0.64 3.57 34.63
N LEU A 440 -0.20 3.56 33.36
CA LEU A 440 -0.85 2.78 32.30
C LEU A 440 -0.67 1.27 32.51
N LEU A 441 0.53 0.81 32.88
CA LEU A 441 0.81 -0.60 33.13
C LEU A 441 0.06 -1.13 34.38
N GLY A 442 -0.08 -0.31 35.42
CA GLY A 442 -0.98 -0.61 36.54
C GLY A 442 -2.44 -0.71 36.10
N LYS A 443 -2.92 0.27 35.31
CA LYS A 443 -4.30 0.30 34.75
C LYS A 443 -4.66 -0.94 33.92
N VAL A 444 -3.71 -1.59 33.23
CA VAL A 444 -3.95 -2.82 32.47
C VAL A 444 -3.65 -4.13 33.24
N GLY A 445 -3.19 -4.05 34.49
CA GLY A 445 -2.91 -5.20 35.36
C GLY A 445 -1.57 -5.90 35.05
N VAL A 446 -0.53 -5.12 34.72
CA VAL A 446 0.84 -5.60 34.47
C VAL A 446 1.77 -5.39 35.67
N LEU A 447 1.50 -4.36 36.48
CA LEU A 447 2.18 -4.07 37.74
C LEU A 447 1.29 -4.47 38.92
#